data_AF-A0A839U382-F1
#
_entry.id   AF-A0A839U382-F1
#
_cell.length_a   1.000
_cell.length_b   1.000
_cell.length_c   1.000
_cell.angle_alpha   90.00
_cell.angle_beta   90.00
_cell.angle_gamma   90.00
#
_symmetry.space_group_name_H-M   'P 1'
#
loop_
_entity.id
_entity.type
_entity.pdbx_description
1 polymer ?
#
loop_
_entity_poly.entity_id
_entity_poly.type
_entity_poly.pdbx_seq_one_letter_code
_entity_poly.pdbx_strand_id
1 'polypeptide(L)'
;MYPRISEAGNNAGCYFDRTPEKLVLEGYRRWTAGFETGSVIAWEMAYGLYSELLGTRNGNRALSELSFFIRTLRHCALCPLKTFPFGSHHVCREECMTLGLIAGIQNCDMVAARTCLNAMACPSRQEEVENAAISFAETLAEMDQMLLPIPKSAIEDIISRPLRANFH
;
A
#
# COMPACT_ATOMS: atom_id res chain seq x y z
N MET A 1 -22.02 44.55 -5.26
CA MET A 1 -22.62 43.27 -5.71
C MET A 1 -21.46 42.29 -5.90
N TYR A 2 -21.11 41.55 -4.85
CA TYR A 2 -20.00 40.59 -4.92
C TYR A 2 -20.45 39.35 -5.70
N PRO A 3 -19.67 38.82 -6.65
CA PRO A 3 -20.04 37.60 -7.34
C PRO A 3 -19.98 36.43 -6.36
N ARG A 4 -21.07 35.66 -6.33
CA ARG A 4 -21.18 34.41 -5.59
C ARG A 4 -20.15 33.43 -6.13
N ILE A 5 -19.29 32.94 -5.25
CA ILE A 5 -18.44 31.78 -5.52
C ILE A 5 -19.40 30.60 -5.73
N SER A 6 -19.54 30.18 -6.98
CA SER A 6 -20.26 28.97 -7.35
C SER A 6 -19.62 27.80 -6.62
N GLU A 7 -20.43 27.04 -5.87
CA GLU A 7 -20.08 25.75 -5.29
C GLU A 7 -19.70 24.78 -6.41
N ALA A 8 -18.43 24.79 -6.79
CA ALA A 8 -17.85 23.72 -7.60
C ALA A 8 -17.80 22.47 -6.72
N GLY A 9 -18.59 21.47 -7.13
CA GLY A 9 -18.83 20.24 -6.39
C GLY A 9 -17.56 19.62 -5.81
N ASN A 10 -17.61 19.40 -4.50
CA ASN A 10 -16.64 18.71 -3.67
C ASN A 10 -16.61 17.21 -4.01
N ASN A 11 -16.21 16.84 -5.22
CA ASN A 11 -15.92 15.46 -5.61
C ASN A 11 -14.43 15.15 -5.36
N ALA A 12 -13.95 15.49 -4.15
CA ALA A 12 -12.67 15.03 -3.67
C ALA A 12 -12.84 13.56 -3.28
N GLY A 13 -12.68 12.66 -4.27
CA GLY A 13 -12.55 11.22 -3.99
C GLY A 13 -11.51 11.02 -2.90
N CYS A 14 -11.73 10.04 -2.01
CA CYS A 14 -10.78 9.74 -0.95
C CYS A 14 -9.41 9.51 -1.59
N TYR A 15 -8.32 9.94 -0.95
CA TYR A 15 -6.96 9.76 -1.48
C TYR A 15 -6.70 8.30 -1.93
N PHE A 16 -7.29 7.34 -1.21
CA PHE A 16 -7.18 5.90 -1.49
C PHE A 16 -8.08 5.39 -2.63
N ASP A 17 -8.98 6.20 -3.18
CA ASP A 17 -9.85 5.83 -4.30
C ASP A 17 -9.15 5.96 -5.66
N ARG A 18 -8.04 6.71 -5.71
CA ARG A 18 -7.17 6.78 -6.89
C ARG A 18 -6.62 5.40 -7.21
N THR A 19 -6.59 5.05 -8.50
CA THR A 19 -6.19 3.72 -8.97
C THR A 19 -4.85 3.23 -8.40
N PRO A 20 -3.75 4.01 -8.44
CA PRO A 20 -2.45 3.54 -7.93
C PRO A 20 -2.47 3.27 -6.42
N GLU A 21 -3.03 4.19 -5.64
CA GLU A 21 -3.17 4.07 -4.19
C GLU A 21 -4.07 2.89 -3.81
N LYS A 22 -5.17 2.69 -4.54
CA LYS A 22 -6.12 1.59 -4.35
C LYS A 22 -5.46 0.24 -4.64
N LEU A 23 -4.69 0.11 -5.72
CA LEU A 23 -3.98 -1.13 -6.07
C LEU A 23 -3.04 -1.55 -4.95
N VAL A 24 -2.25 -0.62 -4.40
CA VAL A 24 -1.32 -0.91 -3.30
C VAL A 24 -2.07 -1.22 -2.01
N LEU A 25 -3.02 -0.38 -1.61
CA LEU A 25 -3.71 -0.54 -0.31
C LEU A 25 -4.61 -1.76 -0.27
N GLU A 26 -5.55 -1.87 -1.22
CA GLU A 26 -6.50 -2.98 -1.24
C GLU A 26 -5.84 -4.27 -1.68
N GLY A 27 -4.81 -4.21 -2.53
CA GLY A 27 -3.94 -5.34 -2.82
C GLY A 27 -3.27 -5.87 -1.56
N TYR A 28 -2.61 -5.00 -0.78
CA TYR A 28 -1.98 -5.37 0.48
C TYR A 28 -2.94 -6.01 1.47
N ARG A 29 -4.13 -5.41 1.65
CA ARG A 29 -5.19 -5.96 2.52
C ARG A 29 -5.62 -7.35 2.09
N ARG A 30 -6.07 -7.49 0.83
CA ARG A 30 -6.63 -8.74 0.30
C ARG A 30 -5.60 -9.87 0.29
N TRP A 31 -4.37 -9.56 -0.08
CA TRP A 31 -3.32 -10.57 -0.13
C TRP A 31 -2.88 -11.03 1.27
N THR A 32 -2.74 -10.09 2.22
CA THR A 32 -2.42 -10.40 3.63
C THR A 32 -3.56 -11.15 4.31
N ALA A 33 -4.81 -10.80 4.06
CA ALA A 33 -5.96 -11.49 4.62
C ALA A 33 -6.07 -12.94 4.12
N GLY A 34 -5.73 -13.23 2.86
CA GLY A 34 -5.68 -14.61 2.35
C GLY A 34 -4.65 -15.46 3.10
N PHE A 35 -3.55 -14.84 3.51
CA PHE A 35 -2.54 -15.47 4.34
C PHE A 35 -2.95 -15.67 5.81
N GLU A 36 -3.73 -14.75 6.38
CA GLU A 36 -4.23 -14.84 7.77
C GLU A 36 -5.37 -15.85 7.89
N THR A 37 -6.27 -15.89 6.91
CA THR A 37 -7.48 -16.71 6.93
C THR A 37 -7.32 -18.06 6.24
N GLY A 38 -6.30 -18.23 5.40
CA GLY A 38 -6.18 -19.38 4.50
C GLY A 38 -7.25 -19.45 3.41
N SER A 39 -8.08 -18.41 3.27
CA SER A 39 -9.18 -18.38 2.32
C SER A 39 -8.73 -17.90 0.95
N VAL A 40 -9.01 -18.71 -0.08
CA VAL A 40 -8.75 -18.36 -1.48
C VAL A 40 -9.55 -17.13 -1.94
N ILE A 41 -10.70 -16.87 -1.31
CA ILE A 41 -11.61 -15.76 -1.66
C ILE A 41 -10.88 -14.42 -1.61
N ALA A 42 -10.02 -14.19 -0.61
CA ALA A 42 -9.30 -12.93 -0.50
C ALA A 42 -8.30 -12.73 -1.66
N TRP A 43 -7.64 -13.81 -2.11
CA TRP A 43 -6.77 -13.76 -3.29
C TRP A 43 -7.54 -13.59 -4.60
N GLU A 44 -8.71 -14.21 -4.73
CA GLU A 44 -9.62 -13.99 -5.87
C GLU A 44 -10.11 -12.54 -5.92
N MET A 45 -10.41 -11.93 -4.76
CA MET A 45 -10.77 -10.52 -4.68
C MET A 45 -9.59 -9.60 -5.08
N ALA A 46 -8.35 -9.95 -4.74
CA ALA A 46 -7.17 -9.21 -5.20
C ALA A 46 -7.01 -9.36 -6.72
N TYR A 47 -7.16 -10.57 -7.25
CA TYR A 47 -7.15 -10.86 -8.68
C TYR A 47 -8.21 -10.06 -9.45
N GLY A 48 -9.45 -10.03 -8.95
CA GLY A 48 -10.55 -9.28 -9.53
C GLY A 48 -10.23 -7.79 -9.60
N LEU A 49 -9.72 -7.19 -8.51
CA LEU A 49 -9.31 -5.78 -8.46
C LEU A 49 -8.27 -5.44 -9.52
N TYR A 50 -7.19 -6.23 -9.58
CA TYR A 50 -6.09 -5.99 -10.51
C TYR A 50 -6.53 -6.19 -11.97
N SER A 51 -7.35 -7.22 -12.24
CA SER A 51 -7.86 -7.49 -13.58
C SER A 51 -8.85 -6.42 -14.05
N GLU A 52 -9.68 -5.89 -13.16
CA GLU A 52 -10.63 -4.81 -13.47
C GLU A 52 -9.89 -3.50 -13.79
N LEU A 53 -8.90 -3.13 -12.98
CA LEU A 53 -8.22 -1.84 -13.10
C LEU A 53 -7.13 -1.79 -14.17
N LEU A 54 -6.43 -2.91 -14.41
CA LEU A 54 -5.27 -2.97 -15.30
C LEU A 54 -5.47 -3.87 -16.53
N GLY A 55 -6.58 -4.62 -16.58
CA GLY A 55 -6.77 -5.72 -17.52
C GLY A 55 -5.99 -6.97 -17.10
N THR A 56 -6.38 -8.14 -17.61
CA THR A 56 -5.87 -9.44 -17.13
C THR A 56 -4.34 -9.58 -17.22
N ARG A 57 -3.72 -9.16 -18.32
CA ARG A 57 -2.27 -9.34 -18.53
C ARG A 57 -1.45 -8.50 -17.54
N ASN A 58 -1.72 -7.21 -17.48
CA ASN A 58 -1.00 -6.29 -16.61
C ASN A 58 -1.38 -6.51 -15.14
N GLY A 59 -2.65 -6.82 -14.87
CA GLY A 59 -3.15 -7.21 -13.56
C GLY A 59 -2.41 -8.42 -13.00
N ASN A 60 -2.24 -9.49 -13.78
CA ASN A 60 -1.48 -10.67 -13.35
C ASN A 60 -0.02 -10.35 -13.02
N ARG A 61 0.62 -9.53 -13.85
CA ARG A 61 2.01 -9.14 -13.63
C ARG A 61 2.16 -8.35 -12.34
N ALA A 62 1.37 -7.28 -12.17
CA ALA A 62 1.46 -6.43 -10.98
C ALA A 62 1.04 -7.18 -9.70
N LEU A 63 0.06 -8.08 -9.78
CA LEU A 63 -0.35 -8.92 -8.65
C LEU A 63 0.72 -9.95 -8.28
N SER A 64 1.49 -10.46 -9.26
CA SER A 64 2.60 -11.38 -9.00
C SER A 64 3.72 -10.70 -8.22
N GLU A 65 4.05 -9.46 -8.58
CA GLU A 65 5.04 -8.65 -7.85
C GLU A 65 4.55 -8.28 -6.44
N LEU A 66 3.27 -7.88 -6.30
CA LEU A 66 2.66 -7.67 -4.99
C LEU A 66 2.75 -8.92 -4.11
N SER A 67 2.39 -10.07 -4.69
CA SER A 67 2.44 -11.35 -4.01
C SER A 67 3.85 -11.68 -3.52
N PHE A 68 4.85 -11.46 -4.37
CA PHE A 68 6.25 -11.65 -4.03
C PHE A 68 6.67 -10.72 -2.88
N PHE A 69 6.39 -9.42 -2.99
CA PHE A 69 6.68 -8.43 -1.96
C PHE A 69 6.08 -8.77 -0.59
N ILE A 70 4.79 -9.07 -0.53
CA ILE A 70 4.11 -9.40 0.73
C ILE A 70 4.63 -10.71 1.29
N ARG A 71 4.88 -11.70 0.45
CA ARG A 71 5.48 -12.96 0.88
C ARG A 71 6.85 -12.69 1.52
N THR A 72 7.71 -11.89 0.90
CA THR A 72 9.03 -11.52 1.43
C THR A 72 8.93 -10.79 2.77
N LEU A 73 7.99 -9.84 2.90
CA LEU A 73 7.70 -9.17 4.18
C LEU A 73 7.33 -10.16 5.30
N ARG A 74 6.49 -11.16 5.00
CA ARG A 74 6.02 -12.16 5.99
C ARG A 74 7.06 -13.18 6.44
N HIS A 75 8.22 -13.26 5.79
CA HIS A 75 9.23 -14.24 6.18
C HIS A 75 9.86 -13.96 7.56
N CYS A 76 9.58 -12.80 8.18
CA CYS A 76 9.91 -12.55 9.57
C CYS A 76 8.70 -12.76 10.48
N ALA A 77 8.73 -13.78 11.34
CA ALA A 77 7.69 -14.01 12.33
C ALA A 77 7.56 -12.88 13.37
N LEU A 78 8.60 -12.05 13.55
CA LEU A 78 8.63 -10.93 14.49
C LEU A 78 8.13 -9.60 13.87
N CYS A 79 7.89 -9.56 12.56
CA CYS A 79 7.33 -8.40 11.87
C CYS A 79 5.88 -8.68 11.48
N PRO A 80 4.91 -8.58 12.41
CA PRO A 80 3.53 -8.90 12.11
C PRO A 80 2.97 -7.91 11.09
N LEU A 81 2.45 -8.43 9.99
CA LEU A 81 1.66 -7.65 9.06
C LEU A 81 0.27 -7.45 9.66
N LYS A 82 -0.18 -6.20 9.70
CA LYS A 82 -1.53 -5.84 10.14
C LYS A 82 -2.25 -5.14 9.01
N THR A 83 -3.55 -5.35 8.96
CA THR A 83 -4.44 -4.72 7.98
C THR A 83 -5.76 -4.35 8.64
N PHE A 84 -6.42 -3.34 8.11
CA PHE A 84 -7.85 -3.15 8.31
C PHE A 84 -8.64 -4.02 7.32
N PRO A 85 -9.94 -4.27 7.60
CA PRO A 85 -10.82 -4.95 6.64
C PRO A 85 -10.86 -4.26 5.28
N PHE A 86 -11.17 -5.03 4.23
CA PHE A 86 -11.31 -4.53 2.86
C PHE A 86 -12.34 -3.40 2.79
N GLY A 87 -12.05 -2.36 2.01
CA GLY A 87 -12.95 -1.20 1.86
C GLY A 87 -13.00 -0.27 3.08
N SER A 88 -12.18 -0.49 4.12
CA SER A 88 -12.05 0.45 5.23
C SER A 88 -11.50 1.80 4.75
N HIS A 89 -12.13 2.89 5.22
CA HIS A 89 -11.65 4.27 4.99
C HIS A 89 -10.50 4.67 5.93
N HIS A 90 -10.12 3.81 6.88
CA HIS A 90 -8.99 4.03 7.78
C HIS A 90 -7.77 3.26 7.31
N VAL A 91 -6.58 3.80 7.56
CA VAL A 91 -5.31 3.08 7.33
C VAL A 91 -4.58 2.82 8.64
N CYS A 92 -4.01 1.63 8.78
CA CYS A 92 -3.14 1.28 9.89
C CYS A 92 -1.69 1.71 9.61
N ARG A 93 -0.80 1.50 10.58
CA ARG A 93 0.62 1.82 10.45
C ARG A 93 1.25 1.07 9.28
N GLU A 94 1.05 -0.24 9.21
CA GLU A 94 1.66 -1.10 8.19
C GLU A 94 1.15 -0.75 6.79
N GLU A 95 -0.14 -0.47 6.64
CA GLU A 95 -0.75 0.02 5.38
C GLU A 95 -0.14 1.35 4.93
N CYS A 96 0.06 2.29 5.86
CA CYS A 96 0.72 3.55 5.54
C CYS A 96 2.19 3.36 5.17
N MET A 97 2.94 2.50 5.87
CA MET A 97 4.34 2.23 5.53
C MET A 97 4.45 1.54 4.17
N THR A 98 3.55 0.63 3.83
CA THR A 98 3.49 0.05 2.48
C THR A 98 3.27 1.13 1.41
N LEU A 99 2.28 2.00 1.59
CA LEU A 99 2.02 3.09 0.64
C LEU A 99 3.21 4.05 0.54
N GLY A 100 3.81 4.43 1.67
CA GLY A 100 4.95 5.35 1.72
C GLY A 100 6.22 4.76 1.11
N LEU A 101 6.45 3.46 1.28
CA LEU A 101 7.57 2.77 0.65
C LEU A 101 7.43 2.79 -0.88
N ILE A 102 6.29 2.36 -1.41
CA ILE A 102 6.07 2.32 -2.87
C ILE A 102 6.07 3.72 -3.47
N ALA A 103 5.37 4.69 -2.85
CA ALA A 103 5.37 6.07 -3.29
C ALA A 103 6.77 6.70 -3.26
N GLY A 104 7.55 6.43 -2.21
CA GLY A 104 8.92 6.92 -2.06
C GLY A 104 9.84 6.38 -3.15
N ILE A 105 9.76 5.08 -3.46
CA ILE A 105 10.52 4.47 -4.56
C ILE A 105 10.13 5.11 -5.90
N GLN A 106 8.84 5.20 -6.22
CA GLN A 106 8.36 5.74 -7.50
C GLN A 106 8.73 7.22 -7.70
N ASN A 107 8.77 8.01 -6.63
CA ASN A 107 9.04 9.44 -6.69
C ASN A 107 10.51 9.80 -6.34
N CYS A 108 11.41 8.81 -6.28
CA CYS A 108 12.81 8.98 -5.90
C CYS A 108 13.02 9.66 -4.51
N ASP A 109 12.04 9.58 -3.62
CA ASP A 109 12.16 10.01 -2.22
C ASP A 109 12.70 8.85 -1.36
N MET A 110 14.01 8.63 -1.48
CA MET A 110 14.70 7.54 -0.79
C MET A 110 14.71 7.71 0.73
N VAL A 111 14.51 8.93 1.24
CA VAL A 111 14.41 9.18 2.67
C VAL A 111 13.08 8.63 3.18
N ALA A 112 11.96 8.98 2.54
CA ALA A 112 10.64 8.42 2.86
C ALA A 112 10.63 6.89 2.71
N ALA A 113 11.15 6.37 1.60
CA ALA A 113 11.22 4.93 1.34
C ALA A 113 11.99 4.19 2.46
N ARG A 114 13.19 4.68 2.82
CA ARG A 114 14.01 4.07 3.88
C ARG A 114 13.32 4.16 5.25
N THR A 115 12.68 5.28 5.56
CA THR A 115 11.93 5.44 6.81
C THR A 115 10.79 4.42 6.91
N CYS A 116 10.01 4.25 5.85
CA CYS A 116 8.93 3.25 5.81
C CYS A 116 9.45 1.81 5.88
N LEU A 117 10.51 1.49 5.14
CA LEU A 117 11.15 0.16 5.18
C LEU A 117 11.65 -0.18 6.58
N ASN A 118 12.36 0.74 7.24
CA ASN A 118 12.87 0.57 8.60
C ASN A 118 11.74 0.36 9.61
N ALA A 119 10.58 0.97 9.37
CA ALA A 119 9.41 0.84 10.22
C ALA A 119 8.72 -0.53 10.09
N MET A 120 8.86 -1.24 8.96
CA MET A 120 8.12 -2.47 8.68
C MET A 120 8.97 -3.74 8.58
N ALA A 121 10.26 -3.64 8.29
CA ALA A 121 11.16 -4.78 8.11
C ALA A 121 12.33 -4.75 9.11
N CYS A 122 12.67 -5.94 9.65
CA CYS A 122 13.85 -6.10 10.51
C CYS A 122 15.16 -5.93 9.72
N PRO A 123 16.26 -5.47 10.35
CA PRO A 123 17.53 -5.19 9.66
C PRO A 123 18.05 -6.33 8.79
N SER A 124 17.87 -7.58 9.21
CA SER A 124 18.34 -8.76 8.48
C SER A 124 17.58 -9.06 7.18
N ARG A 125 16.46 -8.37 6.91
CA ARG A 125 15.62 -8.58 5.73
C ARG A 125 15.37 -7.32 4.90
N GLN A 126 15.92 -6.18 5.32
CA GLN A 126 15.66 -4.90 4.64
C GLN A 126 16.01 -4.94 3.16
N GLU A 127 17.14 -5.54 2.80
CA GLU A 127 17.58 -5.65 1.39
C GLU A 127 16.61 -6.50 0.55
N GLU A 128 16.21 -7.68 1.04
CA GLU A 128 15.26 -8.55 0.33
C GLU A 128 13.90 -7.87 0.14
N VAL A 129 13.41 -7.19 1.19
CA VAL A 129 12.13 -6.47 1.16
C VAL A 129 12.21 -5.25 0.23
N GLU A 130 13.31 -4.51 0.27
CA GLU A 130 13.56 -3.35 -0.61
C GLU A 130 13.56 -3.77 -2.08
N ASN A 131 14.29 -4.82 -2.43
CA ASN A 131 14.34 -5.32 -3.81
C ASN A 131 12.95 -5.75 -4.31
N ALA A 132 12.19 -6.47 -3.48
CA ALA A 132 10.83 -6.87 -3.85
C ALA A 132 9.86 -5.68 -3.97
N ALA A 133 10.02 -4.66 -3.11
CA ALA A 133 9.25 -3.42 -3.19
C ALA A 133 9.59 -2.61 -4.45
N ILE A 134 10.87 -2.57 -4.85
CA ILE A 134 11.32 -1.93 -6.09
C ILE A 134 10.67 -2.60 -7.30
N SER A 135 10.74 -3.93 -7.42
CA SER A 135 10.13 -4.65 -8.54
C SER A 135 8.62 -4.39 -8.65
N PHE A 136 7.91 -4.32 -7.52
CA PHE A 136 6.50 -3.97 -7.50
C PHE A 136 6.25 -2.50 -7.90
N ALA A 137 7.01 -1.56 -7.34
CA ALA A 137 6.90 -0.14 -7.63
C ALA A 137 7.16 0.19 -9.11
N GLU A 138 8.23 -0.39 -9.68
CA GLU A 138 8.59 -0.26 -11.10
C GLU A 138 7.52 -0.87 -12.00
N THR A 139 7.01 -2.06 -11.66
CA THR A 139 5.95 -2.72 -12.42
C THR A 139 4.67 -1.87 -12.48
N LEU A 140 4.31 -1.18 -11.39
CA LEU A 140 3.20 -0.24 -11.39
C LEU A 140 3.52 1.02 -12.23
N ALA A 141 4.74 1.55 -12.11
CA ALA A 141 5.16 2.73 -12.87
C ALA A 141 5.15 2.48 -14.39
N GLU A 142 5.57 1.30 -14.84
CA GLU A 142 5.49 0.86 -16.24
C GLU A 142 4.06 0.79 -16.79
N MET A 143 3.05 0.75 -15.90
CA MET A 143 1.62 0.71 -16.24
C MET A 143 0.94 2.08 -15.99
N ASP A 144 1.73 3.15 -15.91
CA ASP A 144 1.29 4.52 -15.59
C ASP A 144 0.58 4.65 -14.23
N GLN A 145 0.80 3.69 -13.31
CA GLN A 145 0.23 3.70 -11.96
C GLN A 145 1.22 4.31 -10.96
N MET A 146 1.29 5.64 -10.98
CA MET A 146 2.15 6.43 -10.09
C MET A 146 1.39 6.89 -8.84
N LEU A 147 1.87 6.51 -7.67
CA LEU A 147 1.38 7.01 -6.39
C LEU A 147 1.80 8.46 -6.20
N LEU A 148 0.94 9.23 -5.55
CA LEU A 148 1.32 10.54 -5.04
C LEU A 148 2.40 10.41 -3.95
N PRO A 149 3.35 11.36 -3.88
CA PRO A 149 4.25 11.47 -2.74
C PRO A 149 3.46 11.61 -1.44
N ILE A 150 3.86 10.85 -0.43
CA ILE A 150 3.28 10.98 0.92
C ILE A 150 4.10 12.02 1.69
N PRO A 151 3.47 13.06 2.26
CA PRO A 151 4.19 14.05 3.05
C PRO A 151 4.94 13.40 4.21
N LYS A 152 6.20 13.79 4.40
CA LYS A 152 7.04 13.31 5.51
C LYS A 152 6.35 13.44 6.88
N SER A 153 5.63 14.53 7.10
CA SER A 153 4.87 14.76 8.33
C SER A 153 3.78 13.70 8.58
N ALA A 154 3.15 13.16 7.53
CA ALA A 154 2.16 12.10 7.65
C ALA A 154 2.81 10.75 8.04
N ILE A 155 4.00 10.46 7.47
CA ILE A 155 4.80 9.28 7.83
C ILE A 155 5.25 9.36 9.28
N GLU A 156 5.81 10.50 9.69
CA GLU A 156 6.29 10.73 11.06
C GLU A 156 5.15 10.68 12.08
N ASP A 157 4.00 11.29 11.78
CA ASP A 157 2.82 11.22 12.65
C ASP A 157 2.41 9.77 12.90
N ILE A 158 2.30 8.95 11.84
CA ILE A 158 1.89 7.55 11.97
C ILE A 158 2.93 6.69 12.70
N ILE A 159 4.22 6.94 12.52
CA ILE A 159 5.28 6.24 13.26
C ILE A 159 5.27 6.62 14.74
N SER A 160 5.01 7.89 15.06
CA SER A 160 5.02 8.41 16.44
C SER A 160 3.80 7.98 17.26
N ARG A 161 2.71 7.55 16.60
CA ARG A 161 1.52 7.05 17.29
C ARG A 161 1.87 5.81 18.11
N PRO A 162 1.51 5.76 19.40
CA PRO A 162 1.75 4.58 20.21
C PRO A 162 1.04 3.38 19.58
N LEU A 163 1.74 2.23 19.55
CA LEU A 163 1.14 0.95 19.20
C LEU A 163 0.01 0.70 20.20
N ARG A 164 -1.23 1.03 19.82
CA ARG A 164 -2.39 0.74 20.65
C ARG A 164 -2.46 -0.79 20.77
N ALA A 165 -2.26 -1.30 21.97
CA ALA A 165 -2.67 -2.65 22.30
C ALA A 165 -4.19 -2.69 22.06
N ASN A 166 -4.63 -3.52 21.12
CA ASN A 166 -6.06 -3.69 20.88
C ASN A 166 -6.71 -4.18 22.18
N PHE A 167 -7.66 -3.41 22.70
CA PHE A 167 -8.69 -4.00 23.55
C PHE A 167 -9.51 -4.91 22.64
N HIS A 168 -9.48 -6.21 22.94
CA HIS A 168 -10.30 -7.24 22.32
C HIS A 168 -11.78 -7.06 22.67
#